data_AF-A0A1V1PBH4-F1
#
_entry.id   AF-A0A1V1PBH4-F1
#
_cell.length_a   1.000
_cell.length_b   1.000
_cell.length_c   1.000
_cell.angle_alpha   90.00
_cell.angle_beta   90.00
_cell.angle_gamma   90.00
#
_symmetry.space_group_name_H-M   'P 1'
#
loop_
_entity.id
_entity.type
_entity.pdbx_description
1 polymer ?
#
loop_
_entity_poly.entity_id
_entity_poly.type
_entity_poly.pdbx_seq_one_letter_code
_entity_poly.pdbx_strand_id
1 'polypeptide(L)'
;MRQYLEVSLKIVAMDMEGIIAENSGHSKHHIFQSGWCSDYPDANNWLNERFHPKDSINPVGWDNKEFSTLMDIAKRHSNPAIRKQLYRRAEEILCEDACVVMPLYFQTAHYLVNPRVKGWYHMAMGGQHIRDWYLEK
;
A
#
# COMPACT_ATOMS: atom_id res chain seq x y z
N MET A 1 -5.80 -9.52 -21.06
CA MET A 1 -5.63 -10.93 -20.61
C MET A 1 -6.07 -11.96 -21.63
N ARG A 2 -7.16 -11.78 -22.38
CA ARG A 2 -7.65 -12.79 -23.33
C ARG A 2 -6.61 -13.29 -24.35
N GLN A 3 -5.68 -12.43 -24.77
CA GLN A 3 -4.61 -12.78 -25.72
C GLN A 3 -3.47 -13.62 -25.13
N TYR A 4 -3.32 -13.67 -23.80
CA TYR A 4 -2.17 -14.32 -23.14
C TYR A 4 -2.59 -15.44 -22.18
N LEU A 5 -3.72 -15.27 -21.49
CA LEU A 5 -4.21 -16.18 -20.45
C LEU A 5 -5.65 -16.66 -20.72
N GLU A 6 -6.26 -16.23 -21.82
CA GLU A 6 -7.63 -16.58 -22.21
C GLU A 6 -8.73 -16.21 -21.19
N VAL A 7 -8.39 -15.45 -20.14
CA VAL A 7 -9.33 -14.97 -19.11
C VAL A 7 -10.21 -13.85 -19.65
N SER A 8 -11.53 -13.97 -19.41
CA SER A 8 -12.53 -12.92 -19.65
C SER A 8 -12.71 -12.06 -18.40
N LEU A 9 -12.58 -10.74 -18.56
CA LEU A 9 -12.75 -9.77 -17.47
C LEU A 9 -14.00 -8.93 -17.72
N LYS A 10 -14.81 -8.73 -16.68
CA LYS A 10 -15.87 -7.72 -16.65
C LYS A 10 -15.38 -6.57 -15.79
N ILE A 11 -15.18 -5.41 -16.41
CA ILE A 11 -14.77 -4.19 -15.69
C ILE A 11 -16.02 -3.52 -15.13
N VAL A 12 -15.97 -3.16 -13.85
CA VAL A 12 -16.99 -2.36 -13.18
C VAL A 12 -16.33 -1.06 -12.76
N ALA A 13 -16.78 0.05 -13.33
CA ALA A 13 -16.35 1.38 -12.90
C ALA A 13 -17.13 1.78 -11.65
N MET A 14 -16.43 2.38 -10.69
CA MET A 14 -16.98 2.90 -9.45
C MET A 14 -16.48 4.33 -9.25
N ASP A 15 -17.23 5.11 -8.50
CA ASP A 15 -16.73 6.38 -7.99
C ASP A 15 -15.73 6.16 -6.84
N MET A 16 -15.17 7.26 -6.34
CA MET A 16 -14.18 7.21 -5.28
C MET A 16 -14.73 6.58 -3.98
N GLU A 17 -15.99 6.86 -3.65
CA GLU A 17 -16.64 6.30 -2.46
C GLU A 17 -16.74 4.77 -2.56
N GLY A 18 -17.16 4.25 -3.72
CA GLY A 18 -17.18 2.82 -3.98
C GLY A 18 -15.79 2.17 -3.87
N ILE A 19 -14.75 2.80 -4.46
CA ILE A 19 -13.37 2.29 -4.38
C ILE A 19 -12.86 2.28 -2.92
N ILE A 20 -13.15 3.33 -2.15
CA ILE A 20 -12.78 3.39 -0.73
C ILE A 20 -13.49 2.29 0.05
N ALA A 21 -14.78 2.06 -0.20
CA ALA A 21 -15.54 1.02 0.46
C ALA A 21 -14.94 -0.38 0.23
N GLU A 22 -14.53 -0.68 -1.01
CA GLU A 22 -13.84 -1.94 -1.34
C GLU A 22 -12.46 -2.07 -0.66
N ASN A 23 -11.79 -0.96 -0.37
CA ASN A 23 -10.46 -0.96 0.28
C ASN A 23 -10.50 -0.92 1.81
N SER A 24 -11.65 -0.57 2.40
CA SER A 24 -11.85 -0.34 3.84
C SER A 24 -12.56 -1.49 4.56
N GLY A 25 -12.96 -2.53 3.82
CA GLY A 25 -13.54 -3.76 4.35
C GLY A 25 -13.26 -4.92 3.41
N HIS A 26 -13.85 -6.09 3.68
CA HIS A 26 -13.67 -7.25 2.81
C HIS A 26 -14.35 -6.99 1.46
N SER A 27 -13.55 -6.83 0.40
CA SER A 27 -14.05 -6.63 -0.96
C SER A 27 -14.88 -7.84 -1.39
N LYS A 28 -15.95 -7.56 -2.13
CA LYS A 28 -16.82 -8.60 -2.73
C LYS A 28 -16.40 -8.95 -4.16
N HIS A 29 -15.39 -8.27 -4.68
CA HIS A 29 -14.92 -8.43 -6.05
C HIS A 29 -13.75 -9.43 -6.10
N HIS A 30 -13.68 -10.22 -7.17
CA HIS A 30 -12.56 -11.14 -7.37
C HIS A 30 -11.21 -10.42 -7.52
N ILE A 31 -11.23 -9.25 -8.16
CA ILE A 31 -10.08 -8.37 -8.36
C ILE A 31 -10.59 -6.94 -8.22
N PHE A 32 -9.89 -6.13 -7.45
CA PHE A 32 -10.17 -4.71 -7.28
C PHE A 32 -8.86 -3.93 -7.29
N GLN A 33 -8.95 -2.65 -7.67
CA GLN A 33 -7.79 -1.77 -7.61
C GLN A 33 -7.57 -1.32 -6.17
N SER A 34 -6.34 -1.46 -5.70
CA SER A 34 -5.91 -0.98 -4.40
C SER A 34 -4.71 -0.05 -4.54
N GLY A 35 -4.70 1.01 -3.73
CA GLY A 35 -3.56 1.91 -3.57
C GLY A 35 -3.29 2.08 -2.09
N TRP A 36 -2.02 2.27 -1.75
CA TRP A 36 -1.57 2.55 -0.40
C TRP A 36 -0.41 3.54 -0.44
N CYS A 37 -0.35 4.40 0.57
CA CYS A 37 0.72 5.37 0.76
C CYS A 37 1.29 5.14 2.15
N SER A 38 2.62 5.19 2.29
CA SER A 38 3.26 4.93 3.58
C SER A 38 2.91 6.03 4.58
N ASP A 39 2.32 5.69 5.72
CA ASP A 39 2.07 6.65 6.80
C ASP A 39 3.38 6.96 7.56
N TYR A 40 4.28 5.98 7.61
CA TYR A 40 5.62 6.08 8.17
C TYR A 40 6.59 5.19 7.38
N PRO A 41 7.93 5.45 7.41
CA PRO A 41 8.88 4.84 6.48
C PRO A 41 9.33 3.46 6.95
N ASP A 42 8.39 2.53 7.09
CA ASP A 42 8.65 1.18 7.57
C ASP A 42 7.72 0.17 6.88
N ALA A 43 8.27 -0.98 6.49
CA ALA A 43 7.53 -2.04 5.80
C ALA A 43 6.38 -2.61 6.64
N ASN A 44 6.37 -2.42 7.96
CA ASN A 44 5.25 -2.77 8.82
C ASN A 44 3.93 -2.10 8.38
N ASN A 45 3.97 -0.84 7.91
CA ASN A 45 2.79 -0.13 7.44
C ASN A 45 2.20 -0.79 6.17
N TRP A 46 3.07 -1.35 5.32
CA TRP A 46 2.65 -2.03 4.09
C TRP A 46 2.22 -3.48 4.29
N LEU A 47 2.90 -4.22 5.15
CA LEU A 47 2.69 -5.66 5.30
C LEU A 47 1.72 -5.97 6.44
N ASN A 48 2.02 -5.49 7.64
CA ASN A 48 1.22 -5.80 8.81
C ASN A 48 -0.10 -5.01 8.80
N GLU A 49 -0.05 -3.69 8.73
CA GLU A 49 -1.24 -2.84 8.85
C GLU A 49 -2.20 -2.99 7.67
N ARG A 50 -1.76 -3.59 6.57
CA ARG A 50 -2.58 -3.79 5.37
C ARG A 50 -3.09 -5.22 5.16
N PHE A 51 -2.33 -6.23 5.55
CA PHE A 51 -2.63 -7.63 5.20
C PHE A 51 -2.62 -8.58 6.42
N HIS A 52 -2.30 -8.12 7.63
CA HIS A 52 -2.37 -9.00 8.80
C HIS A 52 -3.82 -9.46 9.04
N PRO A 53 -4.11 -10.76 9.14
CA PRO A 53 -5.48 -11.26 9.19
C PRO A 53 -6.28 -10.84 10.43
N LYS A 54 -5.60 -10.35 11.49
CA LYS A 54 -6.23 -9.95 12.76
C LYS A 54 -5.95 -8.52 13.21
N ASP A 55 -4.88 -7.91 12.69
CA ASP A 55 -4.38 -6.60 13.14
C ASP A 55 -4.52 -5.55 12.01
N SER A 56 -5.30 -5.86 10.98
CA SER A 56 -5.51 -5.02 9.80
C SER A 56 -6.96 -5.06 9.34
N ILE A 57 -7.34 -4.05 8.56
CA ILE A 57 -8.54 -4.06 7.73
C ILE A 57 -8.55 -5.25 6.75
N ASN A 58 -7.38 -5.59 6.18
CA ASN A 58 -7.19 -6.70 5.24
C ASN A 58 -8.34 -6.87 4.23
N PRO A 59 -8.47 -5.99 3.23
CA PRO A 59 -9.64 -5.97 2.37
C PRO A 59 -9.73 -7.17 1.44
N VAL A 60 -8.63 -7.89 1.25
CA VAL A 60 -8.61 -9.14 0.49
C VAL A 60 -9.20 -10.29 1.31
N GLY A 61 -9.28 -10.14 2.64
CA GLY A 61 -9.71 -11.21 3.55
C GLY A 61 -8.75 -12.40 3.57
N TRP A 62 -7.49 -12.19 3.19
CA TRP A 62 -6.49 -13.25 3.10
C TRP A 62 -5.94 -13.64 4.47
N ASP A 63 -5.86 -14.93 4.75
CA ASP A 63 -5.26 -15.46 5.99
C ASP A 63 -4.13 -16.43 5.66
N ASN A 64 -2.94 -16.12 6.17
CA ASN A 64 -1.78 -16.97 6.08
C ASN A 64 -1.02 -16.98 7.41
N LYS A 65 -0.86 -18.18 7.98
CA LYS A 65 -0.23 -18.38 9.29
C LYS A 65 1.26 -18.03 9.29
N GLU A 66 1.99 -18.34 8.23
CA GLU A 66 3.41 -18.01 8.13
C GLU A 66 3.60 -16.50 8.06
N PHE A 67 2.86 -15.83 7.18
CA PHE A 67 2.88 -14.37 7.02
C PHE A 67 2.57 -13.64 8.34
N SER A 68 1.45 -13.98 8.99
CA SER A 68 1.09 -13.39 10.28
C SER A 68 2.15 -13.60 11.35
N THR A 69 2.70 -14.82 11.44
CA THR A 69 3.80 -15.12 12.38
C THR A 69 5.04 -14.27 12.12
N LEU A 70 5.44 -14.09 10.84
CA LEU A 70 6.57 -13.25 10.48
C LEU A 70 6.34 -11.78 10.87
N MET A 71 5.13 -11.26 10.65
CA MET A 71 4.77 -9.89 11.03
C MET A 71 4.73 -9.71 12.55
N ASP A 72 4.17 -10.67 13.27
CA ASP A 72 4.13 -10.71 14.73
C ASP A 72 5.54 -10.71 15.36
N ILE A 73 6.49 -11.39 14.72
CA ILE A 73 7.89 -11.41 15.12
C ILE A 73 8.54 -10.08 14.77
N ALA A 74 8.38 -9.59 13.53
CA ALA A 74 9.02 -8.37 13.04
C ALA A 74 8.60 -7.12 13.84
N LYS A 75 7.33 -7.04 14.26
CA LYS A 75 6.77 -5.97 15.11
C LYS A 75 7.42 -5.89 16.49
N ARG A 76 7.96 -6.99 17.01
CA ARG A 76 8.58 -7.09 18.35
C ARG A 76 10.11 -7.03 18.33
N HIS A 77 10.73 -7.14 17.16
CA HIS A 77 12.19 -7.10 17.04
C HIS A 77 12.71 -5.67 16.96
N SER A 78 13.83 -5.38 17.63
CA SER A 78 14.50 -4.07 17.58
C SER A 78 15.64 -4.01 16.55
N ASN A 79 16.18 -5.14 16.13
CA ASN A 79 17.29 -5.19 15.16
C ASN A 79 16.77 -4.98 13.73
N PRO A 80 17.16 -3.89 13.04
CA PRO A 80 16.67 -3.59 11.69
C PRO A 80 17.05 -4.63 10.64
N ALA A 81 18.22 -5.27 10.75
CA ALA A 81 18.66 -6.27 9.79
C ALA A 81 17.79 -7.54 9.85
N ILE A 82 17.42 -7.96 11.06
CA ILE A 82 16.50 -9.10 11.27
C ILE A 82 15.12 -8.75 10.74
N ARG A 83 14.59 -7.57 11.09
CA ARG A 83 13.29 -7.10 10.58
C ARG A 83 13.24 -7.09 9.06
N LYS A 84 14.28 -6.59 8.41
CA LYS A 84 14.38 -6.56 6.94
C LYS A 84 14.31 -7.96 6.32
N GLN A 85 14.95 -8.96 6.93
CA GLN A 85 14.86 -10.35 6.45
C GLN A 85 13.45 -10.92 6.62
N LEU A 86 12.79 -10.65 7.76
CA LEU A 86 11.41 -11.07 8.01
C LEU A 86 10.43 -10.42 7.02
N TYR A 87 10.58 -9.12 6.77
CA TYR A 87 9.76 -8.40 5.79
C TYR A 87 9.95 -8.93 4.38
N ARG A 88 11.19 -9.19 3.97
CA ARG A 88 11.46 -9.78 2.66
C ARG A 88 10.73 -11.12 2.48
N ARG A 89 10.81 -12.02 3.45
CA ARG A 89 10.10 -13.32 3.35
C ARG A 89 8.58 -13.11 3.28
N ALA A 90 8.04 -12.16 4.04
CA ALA A 90 6.62 -11.85 4.00
C ALA A 90 6.18 -11.25 2.66
N GLU A 91 7.00 -10.41 2.03
CA GLU A 91 6.77 -9.91 0.66
C GLU A 91 6.77 -11.04 -0.38
N GLU A 92 7.73 -11.97 -0.29
CA GLU A 92 7.79 -13.16 -1.15
C GLU A 92 6.51 -14.00 -1.01
N ILE A 93 6.02 -14.22 0.22
CA ILE A 93 4.75 -14.93 0.44
C ILE A 93 3.58 -14.17 -0.21
N LEU A 94 3.49 -12.86 0.01
CA LEU A 94 2.37 -12.04 -0.42
C LEU A 94 2.29 -11.92 -1.95
N CYS A 95 3.42 -11.69 -2.61
CA CYS A 95 3.50 -11.33 -4.02
C CYS A 95 3.82 -12.53 -4.94
N GLU A 96 4.53 -13.54 -4.44
CA GLU A 96 5.01 -14.67 -5.26
C GLU A 96 4.33 -15.99 -4.87
N ASP A 97 4.41 -16.40 -3.60
CA ASP A 97 3.89 -17.72 -3.20
C ASP A 97 2.35 -17.77 -3.23
N ALA A 98 1.70 -16.77 -2.61
CA ALA A 98 0.25 -16.69 -2.51
C ALA A 98 -0.39 -15.80 -3.58
N CYS A 99 0.40 -14.97 -4.28
CA CYS A 99 -0.06 -14.04 -5.33
C CYS A 99 -1.30 -13.21 -4.92
N VAL A 100 -1.36 -12.76 -3.66
CA VAL A 100 -2.50 -12.03 -3.09
C VAL A 100 -2.58 -10.62 -3.67
N VAL A 101 -1.41 -10.04 -3.95
CA VAL A 101 -1.25 -8.72 -4.53
C VAL A 101 -0.47 -8.86 -5.83
N MET A 102 -0.88 -8.11 -6.84
CA MET A 102 -0.15 -7.96 -8.09
C MET A 102 0.42 -6.53 -8.16
N PRO A 103 1.70 -6.32 -7.78
CA PRO A 103 2.31 -5.01 -7.87
C PRO A 103 2.37 -4.55 -9.33
N LEU A 104 1.86 -3.34 -9.60
CA LEU A 104 1.86 -2.78 -10.96
C LEU A 104 2.98 -1.73 -11.14
N TYR A 105 3.10 -0.81 -10.19
CA TYR A 105 4.08 0.27 -10.23
C TYR A 105 4.21 0.96 -8.85
N PHE A 106 5.32 1.67 -8.64
CA PHE A 106 5.47 2.62 -7.54
C PHE A 106 5.03 4.00 -8.01
N GLN A 107 4.14 4.66 -7.25
CA GLN A 107 3.58 5.96 -7.64
C GLN A 107 4.64 7.06 -7.55
N THR A 108 4.62 7.99 -8.52
CA THR A 108 5.39 9.24 -8.47
C THR A 108 4.42 10.41 -8.34
N ALA A 109 4.69 11.31 -7.40
CA ALA A 109 3.87 12.50 -7.20
C ALA A 109 4.47 13.69 -7.96
N HIS A 110 3.74 14.17 -8.97
CA HIS A 110 4.11 15.35 -9.75
C HIS A 110 3.32 16.56 -9.24
N TYR A 111 4.01 17.68 -9.00
CA TYR A 111 3.41 18.91 -8.51
C TYR A 111 3.71 20.06 -9.48
N LEU A 112 2.69 20.88 -9.76
CA LEU A 112 2.85 22.17 -10.40
C LEU A 112 2.76 23.25 -9.32
N VAL A 113 3.87 23.92 -9.05
CA VAL A 113 3.98 24.93 -8.00
C VAL A 113 4.26 26.28 -8.63
N ASN A 114 3.43 27.27 -8.32
CA ASN A 114 3.66 28.62 -8.80
C ASN A 114 5.01 29.15 -8.24
N PRO A 115 5.91 29.73 -9.07
CA PRO A 115 7.22 30.22 -8.61
C PRO A 115 7.18 31.22 -7.44
N ARG A 116 6.05 31.90 -7.23
CA ARG A 116 5.82 32.82 -6.11
C ARG A 116 5.64 32.11 -4.77
N VAL A 117 5.29 30.82 -4.77
CA VAL A 117 5.15 30.02 -3.54
C VAL A 117 6.55 29.64 -3.06
N LYS A 118 6.95 30.20 -1.93
CA LYS A 118 8.20 29.86 -1.23
C LYS A 118 7.89 29.03 0.00
N GLY A 119 8.89 28.31 0.50
CA GLY A 119 8.73 27.36 1.60
C GLY A 119 8.11 26.01 1.18
N TRP A 120 7.73 25.85 -0.08
CA TRP A 120 7.34 24.55 -0.64
C TRP A 120 8.55 23.65 -0.83
N TYR A 121 8.41 22.37 -0.48
CA TYR A 121 9.39 21.33 -0.80
C TYR A 121 8.70 19.97 -0.99
N HIS A 122 9.38 19.10 -1.72
CA HIS A 122 8.89 17.74 -1.93
C HIS A 122 9.06 16.90 -0.65
N MET A 123 7.99 16.25 -0.20
CA MET A 123 8.03 15.34 0.95
C MET A 123 7.94 13.89 0.47
N ALA A 124 8.85 13.05 0.97
CA ALA A 124 9.04 11.69 0.49
C ALA A 124 7.81 10.78 0.67
N MET A 125 6.95 11.05 1.67
CA MET A 125 5.73 10.26 1.96
C MET A 125 4.44 11.06 1.71
N GLY A 126 4.52 12.12 0.90
CA GLY A 126 3.37 12.99 0.64
C GLY A 126 3.07 13.96 1.78
N GLY A 127 1.92 14.64 1.69
CA GLY A 127 1.57 15.78 2.55
C GLY A 127 2.31 17.06 2.18
N GLN A 128 2.03 18.16 2.90
CA GLN A 128 2.75 19.44 2.82
C GLN A 128 2.64 20.21 4.14
N HIS A 129 3.74 20.83 4.59
CA HIS A 129 3.70 21.76 5.72
C HIS A 129 3.30 23.17 5.25
N ILE A 130 2.01 23.35 4.94
CA ILE A 130 1.45 24.60 4.38
C ILE A 130 1.75 25.82 5.26
N ARG A 131 1.88 25.63 6.57
CA ARG A 131 2.26 26.71 7.52
C ARG A 131 3.61 27.36 7.20
N ASP A 132 4.50 26.66 6.51
CA ASP A 132 5.84 27.14 6.15
C ASP A 132 5.80 27.92 4.82
N TRP A 133 4.66 27.93 4.13
CA TRP A 133 4.53 28.55 2.83
C TRP A 133 4.24 30.04 2.94
N TYR A 134 4.80 30.80 2.00
CA TYR A 134 4.47 32.21 1.83
C TYR A 134 4.57 32.61 0.35
N LEU A 135 3.95 33.74 0.02
CA LEU A 135 3.95 34.29 -1.33
C LEU A 135 4.96 35.42 -1.44
N GLU A 136 5.91 35.26 -2.36
CA GLU A 136 6.79 36.34 -2.79
C GLU A 136 6.04 37.24 -3.79
N LYS A 137 6.23 38.57 -3.63
CA LYS A 137 5.51 39.56 -4.43
C LYS A 137 5.85 39.46 -5.90
#